data_AF-A0A918XMU8-F1
#
_entry.id   AF-A0A918XMU8-F1
#
_cell.length_a   1.000
_cell.length_b   1.000
_cell.length_c   1.000
_cell.angle_alpha   90.00
_cell.angle_beta   90.00
_cell.angle_gamma   90.00
#
_symmetry.space_group_name_H-M   'P 1'
#
loop_
_entity.id
_entity.type
_entity.pdbx_description
1 polymer ?
#
loop_
_entity_poly.entity_id
_entity_poly.type
_entity_poly.pdbx_seq_one_letter_code
_entity_poly.pdbx_strand_id
1 'polypeptide(L)'
;MFRDWPYLYDGDRDYEAWYLSRFAAAAGAVLVAAFDGDALVGASTGLPLATEHADFTAPLAAAGYAVDRLYYGAETILRRRYRGQGLYRRFFERREGHAIALGEFEALVFCGVVRPDDHPARPADATALDPVWRRFGYDRLDGVVAAFPWRDIGDDRETAKPMQFWIKRLAHP
;
A
#
# COMPACT_ATOMS: atom_id res chain seq x y z
N MET A 1 8.10 4.37 -10.04
CA MET A 1 7.17 5.33 -9.37
C MET A 1 7.45 5.52 -7.86
N PHE A 2 8.18 4.60 -7.22
CA PHE A 2 8.49 4.60 -5.79
C PHE A 2 9.88 5.17 -5.44
N ARG A 3 10.41 6.06 -6.29
CA ARG A 3 11.74 6.68 -6.10
C ARG A 3 11.77 7.72 -4.97
N ASP A 4 10.62 8.28 -4.63
CA ASP A 4 10.50 9.28 -3.57
C ASP A 4 10.60 8.64 -2.17
N TRP A 5 10.92 9.47 -1.17
CA TRP A 5 10.79 9.10 0.24
C TRP A 5 9.34 8.65 0.57
N PRO A 6 9.14 7.58 1.37
CA PRO A 6 10.15 6.77 2.07
C PRO A 6 10.62 5.51 1.33
N TYR A 7 10.16 5.28 0.09
CA TYR A 7 10.41 4.03 -0.61
C TYR A 7 11.80 3.97 -1.23
N LEU A 8 12.30 5.08 -1.82
CA LEU A 8 13.65 5.18 -2.40
C LEU A 8 13.98 4.04 -3.38
N TYR A 9 12.96 3.45 -4.00
CA TYR A 9 13.08 2.24 -4.81
C TYR A 9 13.81 2.53 -6.11
N ASP A 10 14.91 1.81 -6.35
CA ASP A 10 15.65 1.84 -7.60
C ASP A 10 15.20 0.69 -8.51
N GLY A 11 13.96 0.82 -8.99
CA GLY A 11 13.29 -0.20 -9.78
C GLY A 11 13.49 -0.14 -11.29
N ASP A 12 13.07 -1.24 -11.92
CA ASP A 12 12.99 -1.42 -13.36
C ASP A 12 11.55 -1.21 -13.86
N ARG A 13 11.38 -0.46 -14.95
CA ARG A 13 10.07 -0.17 -15.55
C ARG A 13 9.42 -1.44 -16.11
N ASP A 14 10.21 -2.41 -16.56
CA ASP A 14 9.69 -3.66 -17.11
C ASP A 14 9.12 -4.54 -16.00
N TYR A 15 9.76 -4.53 -14.81
CA TYR A 15 9.23 -5.17 -13.62
C TYR A 15 7.95 -4.48 -13.12
N GLU A 16 7.92 -3.13 -13.09
CA GLU A 16 6.71 -2.37 -12.71
C GLU A 16 5.53 -2.70 -13.63
N ALA A 17 5.75 -2.80 -14.94
CA ALA A 17 4.71 -3.14 -15.92
C ALA A 17 4.21 -4.59 -15.75
N TRP A 18 5.14 -5.54 -15.56
CA TRP A 18 4.80 -6.93 -15.30
C TRP A 18 4.00 -7.09 -13.99
N TYR A 19 4.44 -6.43 -12.92
CA TYR A 19 3.77 -6.43 -11.63
C TYR A 19 2.33 -5.89 -11.73
N LEU A 20 2.15 -4.73 -12.37
CA LEU A 20 0.82 -4.16 -12.59
C LEU A 20 -0.08 -5.06 -13.44
N SER A 21 0.47 -5.79 -14.41
CA SER A 21 -0.30 -6.72 -15.23
C SER A 21 -0.83 -7.92 -14.43
N ARG A 22 -0.06 -8.40 -13.44
CA ARG A 22 -0.48 -9.47 -12.52
C ARG A 22 -1.58 -8.99 -11.59
N PHE A 23 -1.45 -7.77 -11.07
CA PHE A 23 -2.49 -7.11 -10.28
C PHE A 23 -3.81 -7.00 -11.03
N ALA A 24 -3.77 -6.55 -12.28
CA ALA A 24 -4.96 -6.41 -13.11
C ALA A 24 -5.66 -7.75 -13.40
N ALA A 25 -4.94 -8.87 -13.30
CA ALA A 25 -5.47 -10.21 -13.56
C ALA A 25 -5.98 -10.93 -12.29
N ALA A 26 -5.72 -10.40 -11.09
CA ALA A 26 -6.16 -11.03 -9.85
C ALA A 26 -7.68 -10.89 -9.66
N ALA A 27 -8.36 -12.00 -9.41
CA ALA A 27 -9.79 -12.00 -9.12
C ALA A 27 -10.06 -11.14 -7.88
N GLY A 28 -11.06 -10.26 -7.95
CA GLY A 28 -11.38 -9.33 -6.86
C GLY A 28 -10.44 -8.11 -6.75
N ALA A 29 -9.43 -7.97 -7.62
CA ALA A 29 -8.59 -6.77 -7.64
C ALA A 29 -9.33 -5.54 -8.16
N VAL A 30 -8.83 -4.36 -7.76
CA VAL A 30 -9.32 -3.06 -8.20
C VAL A 30 -8.16 -2.14 -8.55
N LEU A 31 -8.34 -1.37 -9.63
CA LEU A 31 -7.51 -0.22 -9.96
C LEU A 31 -8.41 1.01 -10.03
N VAL A 32 -8.12 1.98 -9.16
CA VAL A 32 -8.81 3.27 -9.11
C VAL A 32 -7.87 4.32 -9.70
N ALA A 33 -8.20 4.84 -10.88
CA ALA A 33 -7.44 5.88 -11.55
C ALA A 33 -8.06 7.26 -11.33
N ALA A 34 -7.22 8.27 -11.11
CA ALA A 34 -7.61 9.67 -11.06
C ALA A 34 -7.08 10.41 -12.30
N PHE A 35 -7.96 11.15 -12.95
CA PHE A 35 -7.66 11.89 -14.17
C PHE A 35 -7.90 13.39 -14.01
N ASP A 36 -7.09 14.18 -14.72
CA ASP A 36 -7.28 15.62 -14.96
C ASP A 36 -7.37 15.82 -16.48
N GLY A 37 -8.60 15.94 -16.98
CA GLY A 37 -8.89 15.73 -18.40
C GLY A 37 -8.49 14.31 -18.83
N ASP A 38 -7.66 14.20 -19.87
CA ASP A 38 -7.13 12.92 -20.37
C ASP A 38 -5.86 12.47 -19.64
N ALA A 39 -5.31 13.29 -18.73
CA ALA A 39 -4.06 12.99 -18.06
C ALA A 39 -4.29 12.11 -16.82
N LEU A 40 -3.64 10.93 -16.76
CA LEU A 40 -3.56 10.13 -15.53
C LEU A 40 -2.67 10.84 -14.50
N VAL A 41 -3.28 11.26 -13.38
CA VAL A 41 -2.60 12.02 -12.33
C VAL A 41 -2.33 11.24 -11.06
N GLY A 42 -3.06 10.14 -10.85
CA GLY A 42 -2.81 9.20 -9.77
C GLY A 42 -3.55 7.88 -9.98
N ALA A 43 -3.14 6.88 -9.22
CA ALA A 43 -3.75 5.56 -9.23
C ALA A 43 -3.64 4.92 -7.84
N SER A 44 -4.52 3.97 -7.60
CA SER A 44 -4.63 3.27 -6.33
C SER A 44 -5.14 1.87 -6.58
N THR A 45 -4.45 0.87 -6.04
CA THR A 45 -4.74 -0.54 -6.29
C THR A 45 -5.12 -1.26 -5.00
N GLY A 46 -5.81 -2.39 -5.15
CA GLY A 46 -6.08 -3.33 -4.07
C GLY A 46 -6.48 -4.69 -4.63
N LEU A 47 -6.37 -5.72 -3.80
CA LEU A 47 -6.63 -7.12 -4.15
C LEU A 47 -6.88 -7.96 -2.88
N PRO A 48 -7.50 -9.14 -2.99
CA PRO A 48 -7.57 -10.10 -1.89
C PRO A 48 -6.16 -10.46 -1.40
N LEU A 49 -5.89 -10.33 -0.10
CA LEU A 49 -4.54 -10.54 0.45
C LEU A 49 -4.02 -11.95 0.17
N ALA A 50 -4.90 -12.94 0.10
CA ALA A 50 -4.54 -14.33 -0.23
C ALA A 50 -3.87 -14.50 -1.61
N THR A 51 -3.99 -13.52 -2.49
CA THR A 51 -3.34 -13.52 -3.82
C THR A 51 -1.97 -12.84 -3.85
N GLU A 52 -1.56 -12.25 -2.72
CA GLU A 52 -0.31 -11.51 -2.57
C GLU A 52 0.87 -12.42 -2.18
N HIS A 53 2.09 -11.91 -2.30
CA HIS A 53 3.31 -12.64 -1.92
C HIS A 53 3.31 -13.09 -0.45
N ALA A 54 3.94 -14.24 -0.18
CA ALA A 54 4.01 -14.84 1.16
C ALA A 54 4.61 -13.90 2.22
N ASP A 55 5.51 -12.99 1.82
CA ASP A 55 6.10 -11.99 2.72
C ASP A 55 5.05 -11.03 3.31
N PHE A 56 3.91 -10.83 2.63
CA PHE A 56 2.81 -10.00 3.13
C PHE A 56 1.77 -10.83 3.90
N THR A 57 1.56 -12.09 3.52
CA THR A 57 0.54 -12.94 4.16
C THR A 57 1.04 -13.58 5.46
N ALA A 58 2.30 -14.01 5.51
CA ALA A 58 2.86 -14.75 6.63
C ALA A 58 2.86 -13.97 7.97
N PRO A 59 3.21 -12.67 8.03
CA PRO A 59 3.16 -11.93 9.29
C PRO A 59 1.74 -11.81 9.86
N LEU A 60 0.74 -11.63 8.99
CA LEU A 60 -0.66 -11.53 9.39
C LEU A 60 -1.21 -12.89 9.84
N ALA A 61 -0.87 -13.96 9.13
CA ALA A 61 -1.22 -15.32 9.54
C ALA A 61 -0.61 -15.70 10.89
N ALA A 62 0.68 -15.38 11.11
CA ALA A 62 1.37 -15.61 12.38
C ALA A 62 0.76 -14.82 13.54
N ALA A 63 0.18 -13.65 13.26
CA ALA A 63 -0.56 -12.84 14.22
C ALA A 63 -2.02 -13.31 14.44
N GLY A 64 -2.43 -14.43 13.82
CA GLY A 64 -3.75 -15.05 14.02
C GLY A 64 -4.86 -14.52 13.12
N TYR A 65 -4.55 -13.75 12.08
CA TYR A 65 -5.54 -13.28 11.11
C TYR A 65 -5.83 -14.33 10.02
N ALA A 66 -7.11 -14.50 9.68
CA ALA A 66 -7.54 -15.29 8.54
C ALA A 66 -7.24 -14.52 7.24
N VAL A 67 -6.15 -14.88 6.55
CA VAL A 67 -5.65 -14.17 5.35
C VAL A 67 -6.69 -14.13 4.22
N ASP A 68 -7.51 -15.16 4.08
CA ASP A 68 -8.62 -15.25 3.11
C ASP A 68 -9.76 -14.26 3.41
N ARG A 69 -9.81 -13.71 4.62
CA ARG A 69 -10.77 -12.68 5.06
C ARG A 69 -10.21 -11.27 5.05
N LEU A 70 -8.98 -11.08 4.56
CA LEU A 70 -8.33 -9.78 4.48
C LEU A 70 -8.24 -9.28 3.03
N TYR A 71 -8.60 -8.01 2.84
CA TYR A 71 -8.35 -7.30 1.60
C TYR A 71 -7.11 -6.42 1.73
N TYR A 72 -6.20 -6.47 0.78
CA TYR A 72 -4.98 -5.67 0.79
C TYR A 72 -5.14 -4.43 -0.08
N GLY A 73 -4.94 -3.25 0.52
CA GLY A 73 -4.72 -2.03 -0.23
C GLY A 73 -3.24 -1.89 -0.56
N ALA A 74 -2.88 -2.09 -1.81
CA ALA A 74 -1.48 -2.15 -2.23
C ALA A 74 -0.90 -0.76 -2.49
N GLU A 75 -0.87 -0.30 -3.75
CA GLU A 75 -0.24 0.97 -4.10
C GLU A 75 -1.21 2.14 -3.99
N THR A 76 -0.69 3.30 -3.58
CA THR A 76 -1.34 4.59 -3.79
C THR A 76 -0.32 5.59 -4.27
N ILE A 77 -0.51 6.06 -5.50
CA ILE A 77 0.48 6.85 -6.24
C ILE A 77 -0.21 8.10 -6.76
N LEU A 78 0.38 9.26 -6.47
CA LEU A 78 -0.17 10.54 -6.86
C LEU A 78 0.96 11.50 -7.23
N ARG A 79 0.83 12.12 -8.40
CA ARG A 79 1.77 13.16 -8.84
C ARG A 79 1.83 14.27 -7.78
N ARG A 80 3.06 14.74 -7.48
CA ARG A 80 3.34 15.69 -6.39
C ARG A 80 2.38 16.89 -6.36
N ARG A 81 2.10 17.49 -7.52
CA ARG A 81 1.23 18.68 -7.63
C ARG A 81 -0.24 18.45 -7.23
N TYR A 82 -0.71 17.19 -7.19
CA TYR A 82 -2.09 16.84 -6.81
C TYR A 82 -2.21 16.33 -5.37
N ARG A 83 -1.08 16.18 -4.65
CA ARG A 83 -1.10 15.77 -3.24
C ARG A 83 -1.72 16.88 -2.38
N GLY A 84 -2.39 16.50 -1.28
CA GLY A 84 -3.06 17.44 -0.38
C GLY A 84 -4.43 17.96 -0.85
N GLN A 85 -4.90 17.56 -2.04
CA GLN A 85 -6.17 18.02 -2.62
C GLN A 85 -7.36 17.09 -2.35
N GLY A 86 -7.27 16.24 -1.32
CA GLY A 86 -8.36 15.32 -0.94
C GLY A 86 -8.49 14.03 -1.77
N LEU A 87 -7.68 13.83 -2.81
CA LEU A 87 -7.73 12.63 -3.66
C LEU A 87 -7.46 11.33 -2.90
N TYR A 88 -6.57 11.34 -1.90
CA TYR A 88 -6.32 10.17 -1.04
C TYR A 88 -7.59 9.62 -0.40
N ARG A 89 -8.47 10.51 0.10
CA ARG A 89 -9.75 10.10 0.68
C ARG A 89 -10.60 9.34 -0.34
N ARG A 90 -10.64 9.80 -1.58
CA ARG A 90 -11.39 9.12 -2.66
C ARG A 90 -10.80 7.76 -3.00
N PHE A 91 -9.47 7.63 -3.01
CA PHE A 91 -8.81 6.33 -3.20
C PHE A 91 -9.16 5.34 -2.09
N PHE A 92 -9.13 5.77 -0.82
CA PHE A 92 -9.56 4.92 0.31
C PHE A 92 -11.03 4.53 0.20
N GLU A 93 -11.94 5.49 0.03
CA GLU A 93 -13.39 5.24 -0.12
C GLU A 93 -13.68 4.23 -1.24
N ARG A 94 -12.99 4.34 -2.39
CA ARG A 94 -13.20 3.45 -3.53
C ARG A 94 -12.69 2.04 -3.28
N ARG A 95 -11.53 1.87 -2.64
CA ARG A 95 -11.00 0.54 -2.29
C ARG A 95 -11.80 -0.14 -1.20
N GLU A 96 -12.14 0.60 -0.14
CA GLU A 96 -12.97 0.09 0.95
C GLU A 96 -14.34 -0.32 0.42
N GLY A 97 -14.97 0.53 -0.39
CA GLY A 97 -16.25 0.21 -1.03
C GLY A 97 -16.18 -1.02 -1.95
N HIS A 98 -15.10 -1.17 -2.71
CA HIS A 98 -14.88 -2.37 -3.55
C HIS A 98 -14.74 -3.63 -2.71
N ALA A 99 -13.91 -3.61 -1.66
CA ALA A 99 -13.74 -4.75 -0.75
C ALA A 99 -15.07 -5.13 -0.06
N ILE A 100 -15.86 -4.14 0.38
CA ILE A 100 -17.20 -4.36 0.96
C ILE A 100 -18.14 -4.98 -0.07
N ALA A 101 -18.12 -4.51 -1.33
CA ALA A 101 -18.99 -5.01 -2.38
C ALA A 101 -18.70 -6.47 -2.79
N LEU A 102 -17.47 -6.95 -2.60
CA LEU A 102 -17.13 -8.36 -2.77
C LEU A 102 -17.75 -9.25 -1.67
N GLY A 103 -18.04 -8.68 -0.50
CA GLY A 103 -18.85 -9.32 0.54
C GLY A 103 -18.17 -10.42 1.35
N GLU A 104 -16.90 -10.72 1.10
CA GLU A 104 -16.19 -11.86 1.71
C GLU A 104 -15.06 -11.46 2.69
N PHE A 105 -14.70 -10.16 2.75
CA PHE A 105 -13.59 -9.63 3.54
C PHE A 105 -14.06 -8.90 4.80
N GLU A 106 -13.49 -9.26 5.95
CA GLU A 106 -13.82 -8.65 7.26
C GLU A 106 -13.05 -7.36 7.52
N ALA A 107 -11.90 -7.19 6.87
CA ALA A 107 -11.00 -6.07 7.12
C ALA A 107 -10.17 -5.75 5.89
N LEU A 108 -9.72 -4.50 5.83
CA LEU A 108 -8.76 -4.02 4.86
C LEU A 108 -7.44 -3.73 5.57
N VAL A 109 -6.34 -4.25 5.03
CA VAL A 109 -4.98 -4.04 5.52
C VAL A 109 -4.15 -3.22 4.54
N PHE A 110 -3.27 -2.38 5.09
CA PHE A 110 -2.22 -1.67 4.38
C PHE A 110 -0.88 -1.96 5.04
N CYS A 111 0.20 -1.83 4.30
CA CYS A 111 1.50 -1.64 4.91
C CYS A 111 2.32 -0.58 4.20
N GLY A 112 3.37 -0.15 4.88
CA GLY A 112 4.13 1.03 4.51
C GLY A 112 5.50 0.92 5.11
N VAL A 113 6.50 1.31 4.32
CA VAL A 113 7.89 1.16 4.71
C VAL A 113 8.21 2.00 5.94
N VAL A 114 8.92 1.38 6.88
CA VAL A 114 9.47 2.04 8.05
C VAL A 114 10.93 2.36 7.75
N ARG A 115 11.29 3.64 7.92
CA ARG A 115 12.66 4.12 7.77
C ARG A 115 13.12 4.72 9.11
N PRO A 116 14.42 4.67 9.42
CA PRO A 116 14.98 5.38 10.56
C PRO A 116 14.68 6.88 10.50
N ASP A 117 14.47 7.51 11.66
CA ASP A 117 14.19 8.95 11.76
C ASP A 117 15.39 9.82 11.37
N ASP A 118 16.60 9.28 11.49
CA ASP A 118 17.88 9.90 11.12
C ASP A 118 18.34 9.53 9.69
N HIS A 119 17.48 8.89 8.89
CA HIS A 119 17.85 8.48 7.54
C HIS A 119 18.23 9.72 6.68
N PRO A 120 19.38 9.72 6.00
CA PRO A 120 19.91 10.91 5.32
C PRO A 120 19.02 11.45 4.20
N ALA A 121 18.26 10.57 3.54
CA ALA A 121 17.30 10.95 2.51
C ALA A 121 15.92 11.43 3.04
N ARG A 122 15.71 11.49 4.37
CA ARG A 122 14.44 11.92 4.98
C ARG A 122 14.25 13.43 4.79
N PRO A 123 13.18 13.88 4.11
CA PRO A 123 12.88 15.30 4.01
C PRO A 123 12.60 15.92 5.39
N ALA A 124 13.00 17.18 5.58
CA ALA A 124 12.74 17.90 6.84
C ALA A 124 11.24 18.08 7.14
N ASP A 125 10.40 18.11 6.09
CA ASP A 125 8.95 18.21 6.15
C ASP A 125 8.23 16.84 6.08
N ALA A 126 8.97 15.73 6.19
CA ALA A 126 8.40 14.39 6.14
C ALA A 126 7.37 14.19 7.27
N THR A 127 6.12 13.94 6.87
CA THR A 127 5.03 13.67 7.81
C THR A 127 5.03 12.19 8.20
N ALA A 128 4.87 11.91 9.49
CA ALA A 128 4.67 10.54 9.97
C ALA A 128 3.39 9.94 9.38
N LEU A 129 3.41 8.64 9.07
CA LEU A 129 2.25 7.97 8.50
C LEU A 129 1.19 7.63 9.56
N ASP A 130 1.58 7.41 10.83
CA ASP A 130 0.65 7.03 11.91
C ASP A 130 -0.56 7.96 12.06
N PRO A 131 -0.43 9.30 12.11
CA PRO A 131 -1.59 10.19 12.23
C PRO A 131 -2.48 10.16 10.98
N VAL A 132 -1.89 9.91 9.81
CA VAL A 132 -2.62 9.82 8.54
C VAL A 132 -3.49 8.56 8.53
N TRP A 133 -2.92 7.41 8.88
CA TRP A 133 -3.64 6.13 8.95
C TRP A 133 -4.80 6.18 9.94
N ARG A 134 -4.54 6.68 11.16
CA ARG A 134 -5.59 6.85 12.18
C ARG A 134 -6.72 7.75 11.71
N ARG A 135 -6.41 8.83 10.97
CA ARG A 135 -7.43 9.71 10.39
C ARG A 135 -8.35 9.00 9.37
N PHE A 136 -7.85 7.97 8.69
CA PHE A 136 -8.65 7.14 7.78
C PHE A 136 -9.32 5.94 8.46
N GLY A 137 -9.15 5.79 9.78
CA GLY A 137 -9.74 4.72 10.58
C GLY A 137 -8.93 3.43 10.58
N TYR A 138 -7.63 3.51 10.27
CA TYR A 138 -6.71 2.38 10.31
C TYR A 138 -5.92 2.37 11.62
N ASP A 139 -5.96 1.25 12.32
CA ASP A 139 -5.19 0.99 13.52
C ASP A 139 -3.89 0.29 13.17
N ARG A 140 -2.82 0.64 13.90
CA ARG A 140 -1.52 0.00 13.74
C ARG A 140 -1.58 -1.42 14.33
N LEU A 141 -1.05 -2.39 13.60
CA LEU A 141 -0.87 -3.76 14.10
C LEU A 141 0.52 -3.90 14.73
N ASP A 142 0.62 -3.61 16.03
CA ASP A 142 1.89 -3.68 16.74
C ASP A 142 2.51 -5.08 16.65
N GLY A 143 3.80 -5.13 16.28
CA GLY A 143 4.53 -6.39 16.08
C GLY A 143 4.25 -7.11 14.76
N VAL A 144 3.27 -6.66 13.95
CA VAL A 144 2.98 -7.25 12.64
C VAL A 144 3.68 -6.44 11.55
N VAL A 145 4.84 -6.94 11.12
CA VAL A 145 5.74 -6.26 10.18
C VAL A 145 6.16 -7.25 9.10
N ALA A 146 5.94 -6.90 7.83
CA ALA A 146 6.52 -7.62 6.71
C ALA A 146 7.97 -7.16 6.47
N ALA A 147 8.78 -8.03 5.87
CA ALA A 147 10.11 -7.69 5.39
C ALA A 147 10.12 -7.94 3.88
N PHE A 148 10.23 -6.89 3.08
CA PHE A 148 10.21 -7.02 1.62
C PHE A 148 11.52 -6.48 1.01
N PRO A 149 12.23 -7.26 0.20
CA PRO A 149 13.50 -6.84 -0.36
C PRO A 149 13.32 -5.92 -1.58
N TRP A 150 14.13 -4.87 -1.63
CA TRP A 150 14.40 -4.12 -2.85
C TRP A 150 15.71 -3.35 -2.75
N ARG A 151 16.21 -2.86 -3.89
CA ARG A 151 17.39 -1.99 -3.95
C ARG A 151 16.99 -0.52 -3.77
N ASP A 152 17.63 0.16 -2.82
CA ASP A 152 17.47 1.61 -2.68
C ASP A 152 18.35 2.34 -3.70
N ILE A 153 17.98 3.58 -4.03
CA ILE A 153 18.79 4.45 -4.88
C ILE A 153 20.16 4.68 -4.24
N GLY A 154 21.21 4.29 -4.96
CA GLY A 154 22.61 4.43 -4.52
C GLY A 154 23.18 3.18 -3.85
N ASP A 155 22.36 2.15 -3.61
CA ASP A 155 22.83 0.85 -3.11
C ASP A 155 23.19 -0.09 -4.27
N ASP A 156 24.17 -0.96 -4.05
CA ASP A 156 24.59 -1.97 -5.04
C ASP A 156 23.81 -3.30 -4.94
N ARG A 157 22.99 -3.47 -3.89
CA ARG A 157 22.28 -4.72 -3.60
C ARG A 157 20.92 -4.47 -2.96
N GLU A 158 20.06 -5.47 -3.05
CA GLU A 158 18.79 -5.47 -2.33
C GLU A 158 19.01 -5.61 -0.82
N THR A 159 18.18 -4.91 -0.05
CA THR A 159 18.07 -5.09 1.39
C THR A 159 16.60 -5.18 1.79
N ALA A 160 16.30 -6.05 2.76
CA ALA A 160 14.95 -6.22 3.27
C ALA A 160 14.50 -4.96 4.02
N LYS A 161 13.35 -4.41 3.64
CA LYS A 161 12.78 -3.22 4.29
C LYS A 161 11.60 -3.61 5.16
N PRO A 162 11.55 -3.14 6.41
CA PRO A 162 10.40 -3.39 7.27
C PRO A 162 9.19 -2.62 6.77
N MET A 163 8.05 -3.28 6.69
CA MET A 163 6.76 -2.72 6.30
C MET A 163 5.75 -2.94 7.42
N GLN A 164 5.43 -1.88 8.16
CA GLN A 164 4.47 -1.94 9.26
C GLN A 164 3.06 -2.11 8.69
N PHE A 165 2.27 -3.03 9.25
CA PHE A 165 0.86 -3.17 8.88
C PHE A 165 -0.06 -2.25 9.67
N TRP A 166 -1.13 -1.81 9.00
CA TRP A 166 -2.30 -1.18 9.59
C TRP A 166 -3.57 -1.89 9.10
N ILE A 167 -4.61 -1.91 9.92
CA ILE A 167 -5.86 -2.61 9.65
C ILE A 167 -7.06 -1.70 9.91
N LYS A 168 -8.11 -1.89 9.12
CA LYS A 168 -9.43 -1.30 9.36
C LYS A 168 -10.48 -2.37 9.17
N ARG A 169 -11.35 -2.56 10.17
CA ARG A 169 -12.52 -3.44 10.03
C ARG A 169 -13.49 -2.84 9.02
N LEU A 170 -13.98 -3.68 8.12
CA LEU A 170 -14.99 -3.28 7.16
C LEU A 170 -16.37 -3.44 7.80
N ALA A 171 -17.17 -2.39 7.76
CA ALA A 171 -18.57 -2.49 8.15
C ALA A 171 -19.32 -3.13 6.99
N HIS A 172 -19.86 -4.33 7.20
CA HIS A 172 -20.85 -4.90 6.28
C HIS A 172 -22.22 -4.28 6.58
N PRO A 173 -23.02 -3.97 5.54
CA PRO A 173 -24.40 -3.54 5.71
C PRO A 173 -25.28 -4.61 6.34
#